data_AF-A0A6I5CF19-F1
#
_entry.id   AF-A0A6I5CF19-F1
#
_cell.length_a   1.000
_cell.length_b   1.000
_cell.length_c   1.000
_cell.angle_alpha   90.00
_cell.angle_beta   90.00
_cell.angle_gamma   90.00
#
_symmetry.space_group_name_H-M   'P 1'
#
loop_
_entity.id
_entity.type
_entity.pdbx_description
1 polymer ?
#
loop_
_entity_poly.entity_id
_entity_poly.type
_entity_poly.pdbx_seq_one_letter_code
_entity_poly.pdbx_strand_id
1 'polypeptide(L)' 'RWAADEPVLLALAAAAGIRDEIAPDEPTATDDTVLTVLAAVHDAVMELEAVRRRRAIEDAAFANVWRGA' A
#
# COMPACT_ATOMS: atom_id res chain seq x y z
N ARG A 1 18.55 0.86 14.09
CA ARG A 1 18.06 0.87 15.50
C ARG A 1 16.55 1.05 15.53
N TRP A 2 15.97 2.15 15.04
CA TRP A 2 14.49 2.32 14.97
C TRP A 2 13.73 1.15 14.32
N ALA A 3 14.24 0.62 13.20
CA ALA A 3 13.65 -0.55 12.54
C ALA A 3 13.49 -1.77 13.45
N ALA A 4 14.43 -1.96 14.39
CA ALA A 4 14.36 -3.08 15.34
C ALA A 4 13.38 -2.85 16.49
N ASP A 5 13.07 -1.60 16.78
CA ASP A 5 12.18 -1.22 17.88
C ASP A 5 10.71 -1.16 17.42
N GLU A 6 10.44 -1.00 16.11
CA GLU A 6 9.08 -0.78 15.56
C GLU A 6 8.75 -1.65 14.31
N PRO A 7 8.78 -2.99 14.40
CA PRO A 7 8.59 -3.89 13.26
C PRO A 7 7.19 -3.80 12.62
N VAL A 8 6.17 -3.41 13.38
CA VAL A 8 4.79 -3.22 12.87
C VAL A 8 4.73 -2.00 11.94
N LEU A 9 5.40 -0.91 12.32
CA LEU A 9 5.41 0.31 11.52
C LEU A 9 6.18 0.12 10.21
N LEU A 10 7.24 -0.69 10.24
CA LEU A 10 7.94 -1.11 9.02
C LEU A 10 7.02 -1.88 8.07
N ALA A 11 6.24 -2.84 8.59
CA ALA A 11 5.30 -3.60 7.77
C ALA A 11 4.17 -2.74 7.19
N LEU A 12 3.64 -1.79 7.97
CA LEU A 12 2.66 -0.84 7.48
C LEU A 12 3.23 0.08 6.39
N ALA A 13 4.45 0.60 6.58
CA ALA A 13 5.09 1.45 5.58
C ALA A 13 5.34 0.70 4.26
N ALA A 14 5.73 -0.59 4.34
CA ALA A 14 5.91 -1.44 3.17
C ALA A 14 4.57 -1.71 2.47
N ALA A 15 3.53 -2.08 3.23
CA ALA A 15 2.18 -2.29 2.70
C ALA A 15 1.59 -1.03 2.05
N ALA A 16 1.92 0.16 2.57
CA ALA A 16 1.50 1.44 2.01
C ALA A 16 2.36 1.92 0.82
N GLY A 17 3.38 1.15 0.40
CA GLY A 17 4.31 1.53 -0.66
C GLY A 17 5.20 2.74 -0.34
N ILE A 18 5.31 3.12 0.94
CA ILE A 18 6.17 4.21 1.43
C ILE A 18 7.64 3.77 1.44
N ARG A 19 7.86 2.47 1.61
CA ARG A 19 9.18 1.83 1.53
C ARG A 19 9.12 0.56 0.69
N ASP A 20 10.27 0.15 0.20
CA ASP A 20 10.47 -1.16 -0.42
C ASP A 20 10.28 -2.29 0.61
N GLU A 21 10.15 -3.50 0.07
CA GLU A 21 9.92 -4.74 0.82
C GLU A 21 10.93 -4.92 1.96
N ILE A 22 10.44 -5.47 3.09
CA ILE A 22 11.26 -5.69 4.28
C ILE A 22 12.38 -6.67 3.91
N ALA A 23 13.63 -6.26 4.17
CA ALA A 23 14.79 -7.13 3.93
C ALA A 23 14.69 -8.41 4.79
N PRO A 24 15.19 -9.56 4.32
CA PRO A 24 15.04 -10.83 5.04
C PRO A 24 15.66 -10.84 6.44
N ASP A 25 16.66 -9.98 6.69
CA ASP A 25 17.31 -9.83 8.00
C ASP A 25 16.66 -8.76 8.90
N GLU A 26 15.63 -8.06 8.41
CA GLU A 26 14.90 -7.07 9.20
C GLU A 26 13.88 -7.74 10.14
N PRO A 27 13.79 -7.29 11.39
CA PRO A 27 12.83 -7.81 12.34
C PRO A 27 11.39 -7.55 11.86
N THR A 28 10.60 -8.62 11.88
CA THR A 28 9.21 -8.64 11.41
C THR A 28 8.27 -8.89 12.58
N ALA A 29 7.06 -8.34 12.51
CA ALA A 29 6.00 -8.62 13.47
C ALA A 29 5.58 -10.10 13.37
N THR A 30 5.66 -10.84 14.47
CA THR A 30 5.35 -12.29 14.51
C THR A 30 4.04 -12.62 15.22
N ASP A 31 3.36 -11.64 15.78
CA ASP A 31 2.08 -11.85 16.47
C ASP A 31 0.97 -12.08 15.44
N ASP A 32 0.23 -13.18 15.57
CA ASP A 32 -0.80 -13.59 14.61
C ASP A 32 -1.94 -12.56 14.47
N THR A 33 -2.30 -11.87 15.55
CA THR A 33 -3.34 -10.81 15.49
C THR A 33 -2.82 -9.63 14.68
N VAL A 34 -1.57 -9.23 14.93
CA VAL A 34 -0.91 -8.17 14.17
C VAL A 34 -0.77 -8.56 12.69
N LEU A 35 -0.37 -9.79 12.40
CA LEU A 35 -0.25 -10.30 11.03
C LEU A 35 -1.60 -10.28 10.29
N THR A 36 -2.68 -10.66 10.97
CA THR A 36 -4.05 -10.61 10.41
C THR A 36 -4.44 -9.18 10.06
N VAL A 37 -4.16 -8.21 10.93
CA VAL A 37 -4.44 -6.79 10.68
C VAL A 37 -3.59 -6.27 9.52
N LEU A 38 -2.30 -6.61 9.48
CA LEU A 38 -1.39 -6.20 8.40
C LEU A 38 -1.85 -6.74 7.04
N ALA A 39 -2.29 -8.00 6.98
CA ALA A 39 -2.85 -8.59 5.77
C ALA A 39 -4.11 -7.82 5.31
N ALA A 40 -5.06 -7.58 6.23
CA ALA A 40 -6.27 -6.83 5.91
C ALA A 40 -5.99 -5.39 5.44
N VAL A 41 -4.99 -4.72 6.03
CA VAL A 41 -4.56 -3.38 5.59
C VAL A 41 -3.93 -3.44 4.20
N HIS A 42 -3.07 -4.42 3.94
CA HIS A 42 -2.47 -4.60 2.62
C HIS A 42 -3.53 -4.81 1.54
N ASP A 43 -4.50 -5.69 1.78
CA ASP A 43 -5.61 -5.94 0.87
C ASP A 43 -6.42 -4.66 0.61
N ALA A 44 -6.74 -3.89 1.65
CA ALA A 44 -7.46 -2.63 1.52
C ALA A 44 -6.69 -1.57 0.71
N VAL A 45 -5.35 -1.49 0.86
CA VAL A 45 -4.50 -0.59 0.06
C VAL A 45 -4.52 -1.01 -1.40
N MET A 46 -4.39 -2.31 -1.68
CA MET A 46 -4.45 -2.85 -3.05
C MET A 46 -5.79 -2.56 -3.74
N GLU A 47 -6.90 -2.72 -3.04
CA GLU A 47 -8.23 -2.36 -3.55
C GLU A 47 -8.35 -0.85 -3.81
N LEU A 48 -7.86 -0.01 -2.90
CA LEU A 48 -7.87 1.44 -3.06
C LEU A 48 -7.06 1.88 -4.29
N GLU A 49 -5.91 1.27 -4.55
CA GLU A 49 -5.12 1.53 -5.74
C GLU A 49 -5.85 1.17 -7.03
N ALA A 50 -6.58 0.05 -7.04
CA ALA A 50 -7.39 -0.35 -8.18
C ALA A 50 -8.48 0.71 -8.49
N VAL A 51 -9.17 1.22 -7.46
CA VAL A 51 -10.18 2.27 -7.62
C VAL A 51 -9.54 3.57 -8.11
N ARG A 52 -8.41 3.99 -7.55
CA ARG A 52 -7.68 5.20 -7.97
C ARG A 52 -7.25 5.10 -9.43
N ARG A 53 -6.74 3.95 -9.86
CA ARG A 53 -6.33 3.70 -11.24
C ARG A 53 -7.51 3.81 -12.20
N ARG A 54 -8.65 3.19 -11.85
CA ARG A 54 -9.88 3.29 -12.64
C ARG A 54 -10.32 4.75 -12.79
N ARG A 55 -10.36 5.49 -11.69
CA ARG A 55 -10.75 6.91 -11.71
C ARG A 55 -9.82 7.76 -12.58
N ALA A 56 -8.51 7.54 -12.50
CA ALA A 56 -7.54 8.25 -13.34
C ALA A 56 -7.77 8.00 -14.84
N ILE A 57 -8.14 6.77 -15.22
CA ILE A 57 -8.49 6.42 -16.60
C ILE A 57 -9.77 7.13 -17.04
N GLU A 58 -10.81 7.12 -16.19
CA GLU A 58 -12.09 7.78 -16.47
C GLU A 58 -11.90 9.31 -16.62
N ASP A 59 -11.14 9.94 -15.73
CA ASP A 59 -10.84 11.38 -15.78
C ASP A 59 -10.04 11.75 -17.05
N ALA A 60 -9.05 10.92 -17.43
CA ALA A 60 -8.30 11.11 -18.67
C ALA A 60 -9.19 10.96 -19.91
N ALA A 61 -10.12 10.00 -19.91
CA ALA A 61 -11.08 9.82 -20.99
C ALA A 61 -11.98 11.05 -21.15
N PHE A 62 -12.48 11.61 -20.04
CA PHE A 62 -13.30 12.82 -20.05
C PHE A 62 -12.52 14.04 -20.60
N ALA A 63 -11.27 14.22 -20.13
CA ALA A 63 -10.41 15.29 -20.60
C ALA A 63 -10.10 15.20 -22.11
N ASN A 64 -9.94 13.98 -22.65
CA ASN A 64 -9.68 13.76 -24.07
C ASN A 64 -10.88 14.10 -24.95
N VAL A 65 -12.11 13.74 -24.53
CA VAL A 65 -13.34 14.12 -25.24
C VAL A 65 -13.47 15.64 -25.32
N TRP A 66 -13.20 16.33 -24.21
CA TRP A 66 -13.34 17.79 -24.14
C TRP A 66 -12.25 18.57 -24.89
N ARG A 67 -11.05 18.00 -25.08
CA ARG A 67 -9.96 18.61 -25.87
C ARG A 67 -10.04 18.34 -27.38
N GLY A 68 -10.90 17.41 -27.82
CA GLY A 68 -11.09 17.07 -29.23
C GLY A 68 -12.17 17.87 -29.96
N ALA A 69 -12.75 18.88 -29.32
CA ALA A 69 -13.80 19.77 -29.84
C ALA A 69 -13.26 21.17 -30.15
#